data_AF-A0A8J6XZY6-F1
#
_entry.id   AF-A0A8J6XZY6-F1
#
_cell.length_a   1.000
_cell.length_b   1.000
_cell.length_c   1.000
_cell.angle_alpha   90.00
_cell.angle_beta   90.00
_cell.angle_gamma   90.00
#
_symmetry.space_group_name_H-M   'P 1'
#
loop_
_entity.id
_entity.type
_entity.pdbx_description
1 polymer ?
#
loop_
_entity_poly.entity_id
_entity_poly.type
_entity_poly.pdbx_seq_one_letter_code
_entity_poly.pdbx_strand_id
1 'polypeptide(L)'
;MGQPEEAVHFLEYGVLGVLLFRALSTHIHDGSVFAAGALIGILVGIFDEIIQWFVPGRYWSKAADGRIQCDLCPRHCHLKEGQRGLCYVRQRLDDEVKLVSYGRYSGFCVDPIEKKPLNHFYPGSAVLSFGTAGCNLACKFCQNWDMS
;
A
#
# COMPACT_ATOMS: atom_id res chain seq x y z
N MET A 1 7.01 -15.89 -11.69
CA MET A 1 8.30 -15.24 -12.03
C MET A 1 8.20 -13.82 -11.54
N GLY A 2 9.05 -13.42 -10.59
CA GLY A 2 9.01 -12.08 -10.01
C GLY A 2 9.27 -11.03 -11.08
N GLN A 3 8.40 -10.04 -11.12
CA GLN A 3 8.51 -8.88 -12.00
C GLN A 3 9.81 -8.13 -11.65
N PRO A 4 10.75 -7.89 -12.60
CA PRO A 4 12.05 -7.28 -12.32
C PRO A 4 11.95 -5.91 -11.61
N GLU A 5 10.86 -5.18 -11.83
CA GLU A 5 10.50 -3.94 -11.15
C GLU A 5 10.30 -4.11 -9.64
N GLU A 6 9.79 -5.24 -9.16
CA GLU A 6 9.61 -5.49 -7.72
C GLU A 6 10.97 -5.62 -7.01
N ALA A 7 11.96 -6.20 -7.68
CA ALA A 7 13.32 -6.32 -7.14
C ALA A 7 14.02 -4.95 -7.06
N VAL A 8 13.79 -4.07 -8.03
CA VAL A 8 14.30 -2.70 -8.03
C VAL A 8 13.68 -1.91 -6.88
N HIS A 9 12.35 -1.97 -6.71
CA HIS A 9 11.68 -1.30 -5.59
C HIS A 9 12.13 -1.84 -4.22
N PHE A 10 12.31 -3.16 -4.08
CA PHE A 10 12.81 -3.73 -2.83
C PHE A 10 14.20 -3.20 -2.46
N LEU A 11 15.09 -3.09 -3.44
CA LEU A 11 16.44 -2.55 -3.24
C LEU A 11 16.39 -1.04 -2.91
N GLU A 12 15.57 -0.28 -3.64
CA GLU A 12 15.40 1.16 -3.44
C GLU A 12 14.84 1.48 -2.04
N TYR A 13 13.74 0.85 -1.64
CA TYR A 13 13.15 1.05 -0.32
C TYR A 13 14.01 0.48 0.81
N GLY A 14 14.76 -0.59 0.55
CA GLY A 14 15.75 -1.12 1.49
C GLY A 14 16.86 -0.12 1.80
N VAL A 15 17.43 0.50 0.76
CA VAL A 15 18.46 1.55 0.91
C VAL A 15 17.89 2.79 1.62
N LEU A 16 16.71 3.25 1.21
CA LEU A 16 16.00 4.36 1.87
C LEU A 16 15.74 4.09 3.35
N GLY A 17 15.32 2.86 3.71
CA GLY A 17 15.08 2.46 5.09
C GLY A 17 16.34 2.51 5.95
N VAL A 18 17.48 2.03 5.44
CA VAL A 18 18.77 2.12 6.14
C VAL A 18 19.22 3.56 6.32
N LEU A 19 19.08 4.39 5.27
CA LEU A 19 19.45 5.80 5.32
C LEU A 19 18.58 6.57 6.32
N LEU A 20 17.27 6.30 6.34
CA LEU A 20 16.33 6.91 7.29
C LEU A 20 16.64 6.47 8.72
N PHE A 21 16.90 5.19 8.96
CA PHE A 21 17.28 4.69 10.29
C PHE A 21 18.55 5.40 10.80
N ARG A 22 19.58 5.53 9.96
CA ARG A 22 20.81 6.26 10.34
C ARG A 22 20.55 7.74 10.59
N ALA A 23 19.73 8.38 9.75
CA ALA A 23 19.37 9.79 9.91
C ALA A 23 18.62 10.05 11.23
N LEU A 24 17.69 9.16 11.61
CA LEU A 24 16.95 9.24 12.87
C LEU A 24 17.81 8.88 14.10
N SER A 25 18.91 8.16 13.90
CA SER A 25 19.85 7.77 14.96
C SER A 25 20.91 8.83 15.26
N THR A 26 21.03 9.86 14.43
CA THR A 26 22.03 10.93 14.59
C THR A 26 21.41 12.22 15.09
N HIS A 27 22.04 12.86 16.07
CA HIS A 27 21.70 14.23 16.46
C HIS A 27 22.22 15.22 15.40
N ILE A 28 21.31 15.77 14.62
CA ILE A 28 21.61 16.72 13.53
C ILE A 28 21.44 18.14 14.08
N HIS A 29 22.52 18.92 14.08
CA HIS A 29 22.51 20.33 14.52
C HIS A 29 22.21 21.32 13.38
N ASP A 30 22.42 20.92 12.13
CA ASP A 30 22.22 21.77 10.95
C ASP A 30 20.80 21.62 10.37
N GLY A 31 20.02 22.69 10.42
CA GLY A 31 18.64 22.73 9.93
C GLY A 31 18.50 22.55 8.41
N SER A 32 19.55 22.84 7.64
CA SER A 32 19.53 22.74 6.17
C SER A 32 19.35 21.30 5.68
N VAL A 33 19.78 20.31 6.48
CA VAL A 33 19.65 18.88 6.19
C VAL A 33 18.17 18.47 6.10
N PHE A 34 17.31 19.02 6.96
CA PHE A 34 15.87 18.73 6.92
C PHE A 34 15.21 19.32 5.67
N ALA A 35 15.59 20.54 5.28
CA ALA A 35 15.08 21.17 4.07
C ALA A 35 15.52 20.42 2.80
N ALA A 36 16.79 20.02 2.72
CA ALA A 36 17.31 19.21 1.63
C ALA A 36 16.64 17.83 1.57
N GLY A 37 16.46 17.16 2.72
CA GLY A 37 15.77 15.87 2.80
C GLY A 37 14.31 15.95 2.36
N ALA A 38 13.58 17.00 2.78
CA ALA A 38 12.21 17.23 2.34
C ALA A 38 12.14 17.46 0.83
N LEU A 39 13.03 18.29 0.26
CA LEU A 39 13.07 18.55 -1.17
C LEU A 39 13.36 17.27 -1.98
N ILE A 40 14.37 16.49 -1.58
CA ILE A 40 14.72 15.23 -2.24
C ILE A 40 13.55 14.25 -2.15
N GLY A 41 12.92 14.10 -0.99
CA GLY A 41 11.76 13.22 -0.81
C GLY A 41 10.57 13.61 -1.69
N ILE A 42 10.30 14.91 -1.83
CA ILE A 42 9.26 15.42 -2.74
C ILE A 42 9.61 15.09 -4.19
N LEU A 43 10.85 15.34 -4.63
CA LEU A 43 11.26 15.09 -6.01
C LEU A 43 11.18 13.61 -6.38
N VAL A 44 11.65 12.72 -5.49
CA VAL A 44 11.54 11.27 -5.67
C VAL A 44 10.08 10.83 -5.71
N GLY A 45 9.24 11.34 -4.80
CA GLY A 45 7.81 11.00 -4.77
C GLY A 45 7.06 11.46 -6.02
N ILE A 46 7.34 12.67 -6.51
CA ILE A 46 6.75 13.18 -7.77
C ILE A 46 7.18 12.30 -8.96
N PHE A 47 8.46 11.91 -9.01
CA PHE A 47 8.96 11.08 -10.10
C PHE A 47 8.32 9.68 -10.09
N ASP A 48 8.18 9.06 -8.92
CA ASP A 48 7.48 7.77 -8.80
C ASP A 48 6.02 7.88 -9.28
N GLU A 49 5.27 8.89 -8.81
CA GLU A 49 3.88 9.13 -9.24
C GLU A 49 3.76 9.32 -10.76
N ILE A 50 4.70 10.06 -11.38
CA ILE A 50 4.78 10.22 -12.83
C ILE A 50 4.97 8.86 -13.51
N ILE A 51 5.91 8.03 -13.03
CA ILE A 51 6.12 6.68 -13.58
C ILE A 51 4.84 5.84 -13.46
N GLN A 52 4.14 5.89 -12.33
CA GLN A 52 2.92 5.12 -12.13
C GLN A 52 1.82 5.51 -13.13
N TRP A 53 1.75 6.79 -13.50
CA TRP A 53 0.82 7.31 -14.49
C TRP A 53 1.07 6.76 -15.90
N PHE A 54 2.34 6.59 -16.28
CA PHE A 54 2.73 6.12 -17.61
C PHE A 54 2.77 4.59 -17.76
N VAL A 55 2.69 3.83 -16.65
CA VAL A 55 2.67 2.36 -16.67
C VAL A 55 1.43 1.81 -15.94
N PRO A 56 0.21 2.07 -16.47
CA PRO A 56 -1.01 1.52 -15.90
C PRO A 56 -1.06 0.00 -16.08
N GLY A 57 -1.53 -0.72 -15.07
CA GLY A 57 -1.86 -2.15 -15.19
C GLY A 57 -0.78 -3.17 -14.82
N ARG A 58 0.26 -2.77 -14.07
CA ARG A 58 1.34 -3.66 -13.59
C ARG A 58 0.86 -4.88 -12.78
N TYR A 59 -0.33 -4.76 -12.20
CA TYR A 59 -0.86 -5.67 -11.19
C TYR A 59 -2.00 -6.56 -11.69
N TRP A 60 -2.17 -6.69 -13.01
CA TRP A 60 -3.12 -7.62 -13.60
C TRP A 60 -2.69 -8.06 -15.00
N SER A 61 -3.21 -9.21 -15.44
CA SER A 61 -2.91 -9.80 -16.74
C SER A 61 -4.19 -10.29 -17.42
N LYS A 62 -4.24 -10.22 -18.76
CA LYS A 62 -5.34 -10.81 -19.52
C LYS A 62 -5.15 -12.33 -19.54
N ALA A 63 -6.17 -13.06 -19.09
CA ALA A 63 -6.19 -14.51 -19.12
C ALA A 63 -6.66 -15.03 -20.50
N ALA A 64 -6.26 -16.26 -20.84
CA ALA A 64 -6.59 -16.87 -22.13
C ALA A 64 -8.11 -17.06 -22.36
N ASP A 65 -8.91 -17.08 -21.30
CA ASP A 65 -10.37 -17.23 -21.33
C ASP A 65 -11.12 -15.89 -21.48
N GLY A 66 -10.41 -14.79 -21.73
CA GLY A 66 -10.99 -13.44 -21.84
C GLY A 66 -11.27 -12.76 -20.49
N ARG A 67 -10.89 -13.38 -19.37
CA ARG A 67 -10.92 -12.75 -18.04
C ARG A 67 -9.67 -11.91 -17.80
N ILE A 68 -9.71 -11.12 -16.73
CA ILE A 68 -8.53 -10.45 -16.21
C ILE A 68 -8.16 -11.06 -14.87
N GLN A 69 -6.92 -11.50 -14.74
CA GLN A 69 -6.36 -11.96 -13.47
C GLN A 69 -5.78 -10.77 -12.73
N CYS A 70 -6.22 -10.52 -11.50
CA CYS A 70 -5.61 -9.51 -10.62
C CYS A 70 -4.48 -10.14 -9.80
N ASP A 71 -3.25 -9.68 -10.01
CA ASP A 71 -2.03 -10.21 -9.40
C ASP A 71 -1.57 -9.43 -8.15
N LEU A 72 -2.33 -8.41 -7.75
CA LEU A 72 -1.97 -7.51 -6.66
C LEU A 72 -1.98 -8.14 -5.26
N CYS A 73 -2.56 -9.33 -5.11
CA CYS A 73 -2.59 -10.05 -3.85
C CYS A 73 -2.56 -11.56 -4.14
N PRO A 74 -2.22 -12.41 -3.15
CA PRO A 74 -2.02 -13.84 -3.38
C PRO A 74 -3.29 -14.62 -3.76
N ARG A 75 -4.42 -13.94 -3.97
CA ARG A 75 -5.70 -14.53 -4.38
C ARG A 75 -5.83 -14.73 -5.89
N HIS A 76 -5.06 -13.99 -6.70
CA HIS A 76 -5.08 -14.10 -8.17
C HIS A 76 -6.50 -14.15 -8.77
N CYS A 77 -7.37 -13.20 -8.38
CA CYS A 77 -8.78 -13.26 -8.76
C CYS A 77 -8.96 -13.15 -10.28
N HIS A 78 -9.66 -14.12 -10.91
CA HIS A 78 -10.07 -14.06 -12.32
C HIS A 78 -11.43 -13.36 -12.49
N LEU A 79 -11.38 -12.12 -12.97
CA LEU A 79 -12.52 -11.22 -13.04
C LEU A 79 -13.15 -11.19 -14.45
N LYS A 80 -14.46 -11.42 -14.49
CA LYS A 80 -15.32 -11.06 -15.62
C LYS A 80 -15.58 -9.56 -15.63
N GLU A 81 -16.01 -9.01 -16.76
CA GLU A 81 -16.39 -7.59 -16.85
C GLU A 81 -17.45 -7.25 -15.80
N GLY A 82 -17.26 -6.15 -15.07
CA GLY A 82 -18.12 -5.75 -13.96
C GLY A 82 -17.94 -6.55 -12.66
N GLN A 83 -17.11 -7.60 -12.62
CA GLN A 83 -16.93 -8.42 -11.43
C GLN A 83 -15.93 -7.80 -10.45
N ARG A 84 -16.28 -7.81 -9.16
CA ARG A 84 -15.39 -7.45 -8.05
C ARG A 84 -14.55 -8.65 -7.60
N GLY A 85 -13.31 -8.38 -7.20
CA GLY A 85 -12.47 -9.35 -6.51
C GLY A 85 -12.96 -9.65 -5.10
N LEU A 86 -12.34 -10.64 -4.45
CA LEU A 86 -12.68 -11.02 -3.07
C LEU A 86 -12.61 -9.82 -2.11
N CYS A 87 -11.67 -8.89 -2.34
CA CYS A 87 -11.52 -7.72 -1.49
C CYS A 87 -12.62 -6.65 -1.66
N TYR A 88 -13.56 -6.84 -2.59
CA TYR A 88 -14.66 -5.94 -2.93
C TYR A 88 -14.29 -4.51 -3.39
N VAL A 89 -13.04 -4.09 -3.23
CA VAL A 89 -12.56 -2.75 -3.61
C VAL A 89 -11.89 -2.69 -4.96
N ARG A 90 -11.59 -3.83 -5.58
CA ARG A 90 -11.07 -3.90 -6.96
C ARG A 90 -12.07 -4.59 -7.85
N GLN A 91 -12.35 -3.98 -9.00
CA GLN A 91 -13.34 -4.43 -9.96
C GLN A 91 -12.74 -4.40 -11.36
N ARG A 92 -13.12 -5.36 -12.19
CA ARG A 92 -12.85 -5.24 -13.63
C ARG A 92 -13.83 -4.25 -14.26
N LEU A 93 -13.30 -3.20 -14.85
CA LEU A 93 -14.03 -2.15 -15.55
C LEU A 93 -13.22 -1.72 -16.78
N ASP A 94 -13.85 -1.72 -17.95
CA ASP A 94 -13.25 -1.29 -19.23
C ASP A 94 -11.98 -2.09 -19.57
N ASP A 95 -12.01 -3.42 -19.39
CA ASP A 95 -10.85 -4.30 -19.57
C ASP A 95 -9.62 -3.96 -18.71
N GLU A 96 -9.84 -3.34 -17.54
CA GLU A 96 -8.79 -3.09 -16.54
C GLU A 96 -9.26 -3.44 -15.13
N VAL A 97 -8.34 -3.75 -14.22
CA VAL A 97 -8.66 -3.80 -12.79
C VAL A 97 -8.56 -2.39 -12.21
N LYS A 98 -9.69 -1.82 -11.78
CA LYS A 98 -9.77 -0.48 -11.19
C LYS A 98 -10.10 -0.54 -9.69
N LEU A 99 -9.58 0.42 -8.93
CA LEU A 99 -9.90 0.60 -7.51
C LEU A 99 -11.21 1.39 -7.37
N VAL A 100 -12.28 0.73 -6.95
CA VAL A 100 -13.62 1.35 -6.79
C VAL A 100 -13.81 2.04 -5.43
N SER A 101 -12.84 1.90 -4.52
CA SER A 101 -12.81 2.59 -3.22
C SER A 101 -11.90 3.83 -3.20
N TYR A 102 -11.36 4.25 -4.35
CA TYR A 102 -10.48 5.43 -4.39
C TYR A 102 -11.18 6.66 -3.81
N GLY A 103 -10.48 7.39 -2.94
CA GLY A 103 -11.01 8.57 -2.23
C GLY A 103 -12.05 8.25 -1.15
N ARG A 104 -12.32 6.96 -0.85
CA ARG A 104 -13.28 6.53 0.18
C ARG A 104 -12.56 5.88 1.35
N TYR A 105 -12.83 6.39 2.55
CA TYR A 105 -12.35 5.84 3.81
C TYR A 105 -13.51 5.25 4.61
N SER A 106 -13.26 4.25 5.43
CA SER A 106 -14.26 3.59 6.29
C SER A 106 -14.27 4.15 7.72
N GLY A 107 -13.21 4.85 8.13
CA GLY A 107 -13.14 5.54 9.41
C GLY A 107 -11.72 5.89 9.82
N PHE A 108 -11.64 6.64 10.93
CA PHE A 108 -10.40 6.85 11.67
C PHE A 108 -10.68 6.78 13.17
N CYS A 109 -9.70 6.31 13.93
CA CYS A 109 -9.80 6.25 15.39
C CYS A 109 -8.42 6.43 16.02
N VAL A 110 -8.40 7.07 17.19
CA VAL A 110 -7.23 7.12 18.06
C VAL A 110 -7.41 6.00 19.07
N ASP A 111 -6.56 4.98 18.99
CA ASP A 111 -6.57 3.81 19.86
C ASP A 111 -5.27 3.76 20.68
N PRO A 112 -5.22 3.00 21.79
CA PRO A 112 -3.95 2.66 22.44
C PRO A 112 -3.09 1.76 21.53
N ILE A 113 -1.75 1.93 21.59
CA ILE A 113 -0.80 1.17 20.77
C ILE A 113 -0.90 -0.35 20.97
N GLU A 114 -1.36 -0.79 22.14
CA GLU A 114 -1.55 -2.19 22.54
C GLU A 114 -2.58 -2.93 21.67
N LYS A 115 -3.45 -2.21 20.94
CA LYS A 115 -4.37 -2.80 19.96
C LYS A 115 -3.64 -3.27 18.70
N LYS A 116 -2.44 -2.74 18.42
CA LYS A 116 -1.64 -3.11 17.25
C LYS A 116 -0.81 -4.36 17.56
N PRO A 117 -0.55 -5.22 16.57
CA PRO A 117 0.23 -6.45 16.76
C PRO A 117 1.74 -6.15 16.87
N LEU A 118 2.13 -5.27 17.80
CA LEU A 118 3.49 -4.83 18.06
C LEU A 118 3.85 -5.16 19.51
N ASN A 119 4.87 -5.99 19.72
CA ASN A 119 5.29 -6.39 21.06
C ASN A 119 6.12 -5.29 21.73
N HIS A 120 5.70 -4.84 22.91
CA HIS A 120 6.40 -3.84 23.74
C HIS A 120 6.83 -2.58 22.96
N PHE A 121 5.98 -2.12 22.04
CA PHE A 121 6.26 -0.94 21.22
C PHE A 121 5.56 0.28 21.83
N TYR A 122 6.35 1.17 22.47
CA TYR A 122 5.89 2.40 23.13
C TYR A 122 4.65 2.27 24.04
N PRO A 123 4.67 1.46 25.12
CA PRO A 123 3.50 1.20 25.96
C PRO A 123 2.81 2.48 26.48
N GLY A 124 1.48 2.47 26.49
CA GLY A 124 0.64 3.58 26.95
C GLY A 124 0.52 4.74 25.96
N SER A 125 1.16 4.66 24.78
CA SER A 125 1.05 5.68 23.74
C SER A 125 -0.23 5.54 22.91
N ALA A 126 -0.64 6.65 22.30
CA ALA A 126 -1.75 6.70 21.36
C ALA A 126 -1.28 6.43 19.91
N VAL A 127 -2.12 5.76 19.12
CA VAL A 127 -1.90 5.51 17.70
C VAL A 127 -3.12 5.95 16.88
N LEU A 128 -2.87 6.71 15.81
CA LEU A 128 -3.89 7.04 14.82
C LEU A 128 -4.06 5.87 13.85
N SER A 129 -5.27 5.34 13.77
CA SER A 129 -5.65 4.30 12.82
C SER A 129 -6.57 4.90 11.77
N PHE A 130 -6.27 4.69 10.50
CA PHE A 130 -7.14 5.08 9.39
C PHE A 130 -7.11 3.97 8.33
N GLY A 131 -8.21 3.79 7.60
CA GLY A 131 -8.31 2.73 6.62
C GLY A 131 -9.45 2.93 5.61
N THR A 132 -9.41 2.12 4.56
CA THR A 132 -10.50 1.98 3.59
C THR A 132 -11.24 0.66 3.83
N ALA A 133 -12.40 0.50 3.21
CA ALA A 133 -13.15 -0.75 3.27
C ALA A 133 -12.42 -1.87 2.50
N GLY A 134 -12.74 -3.12 2.80
CA GLY A 134 -12.29 -4.30 2.06
C GLY A 134 -11.02 -4.96 2.61
N CYS A 135 -10.98 -6.28 2.54
CA CYS A 135 -9.85 -7.10 2.95
C CYS A 135 -9.57 -8.22 1.93
N ASN A 136 -8.30 -8.54 1.67
CA ASN A 136 -7.94 -9.71 0.85
C ASN A 136 -7.92 -11.02 1.66
N LEU A 137 -8.29 -10.98 2.94
CA LEU A 137 -8.34 -12.11 3.88
C LEU A 137 -9.77 -12.42 4.29
N ALA A 138 -10.03 -13.67 4.66
CA ALA A 138 -11.30 -14.15 5.21
C ALA A 138 -11.10 -14.64 6.66
N CYS A 139 -10.69 -13.74 7.54
CA CYS A 139 -10.32 -14.07 8.92
C CYS A 139 -11.55 -14.51 9.73
N LYS A 140 -11.49 -15.68 10.38
CA LYS A 140 -12.57 -16.20 11.25
C LYS A 140 -12.89 -15.28 12.44
N PHE A 141 -11.88 -14.56 12.93
CA PHE A 141 -11.97 -13.67 14.09
C PHE A 141 -11.55 -12.24 13.70
N CYS A 142 -12.07 -11.73 12.58
CA CYS A 142 -11.75 -10.38 12.13
C CYS A 142 -12.33 -9.35 13.11
N GLN A 143 -11.47 -8.49 13.66
CA GLN A 143 -11.92 -7.38 14.52
C GLN A 143 -12.57 -6.25 13.71
N ASN A 144 -12.30 -6.18 12.42
CA ASN A 144 -12.80 -5.13 11.50
C ASN A 144 -13.79 -5.72 10.48
N TRP A 145 -14.55 -6.75 10.86
CA TRP A 145 -15.43 -7.53 9.96
C TRP A 145 -16.56 -6.68 9.35
N ASP A 146 -16.98 -5.64 10.06
CA ASP A 146 -18.01 -4.68 9.69
C ASP A 146 -17.60 -3.81 8.48
N MET A 147 -16.30 -3.62 8.28
CA MET A 147 -15.74 -2.84 7.17
C MET A 147 -14.99 -3.68 6.13
N SER A 148 -14.94 -5.01 6.27
CA SER A 148 -14.15 -5.93 5.42
C SER A 148 -14.96 -6.65 4.35
#